data_AF-A0A6L7WSU3-F1
#
_entry.id   AF-A0A6L7WSU3-F1
#
_cell.length_a   1.000
_cell.length_b   1.000
_cell.length_c   1.000
_cell.angle_alpha   90.00
_cell.angle_beta   90.00
_cell.angle_gamma   90.00
#
_symmetry.space_group_name_H-M   'P 1'
#
loop_
_entity.id
_entity.type
_entity.pdbx_description
1 polymer ?
#
loop_
_entity_poly.entity_id
_entity_poly.type
_entity_poly.pdbx_seq_one_letter_code
_entity_poly.pdbx_strand_id
1 'polypeptide(L)'
;MRVAVSLAGVLLALTLALTARAAQASDVSVTTELRPGWNLAGWTPGETDVDMVFSALPPLLAIYAWDADEQRFTAAVRDGANTPGGLKTLTPGMGLFLYLGGEETAEWTRPHVPESLRVSLAPGWNLV
;
A
#
# COMPACT_ATOMS: atom_id res chain seq x y z
N MET A 1 -23.43 52.06 -1.66
CA MET A 1 -23.07 51.26 -2.86
C MET A 1 -21.70 50.62 -2.64
N ARG A 2 -21.63 49.53 -1.87
CA ARG A 2 -20.41 48.76 -1.59
C ARG A 2 -20.79 47.32 -1.26
N VAL A 3 -19.85 46.41 -1.54
CA VAL A 3 -19.76 45.01 -1.09
C VAL A 3 -20.48 43.96 -1.97
N ALA A 4 -19.86 43.55 -3.07
CA ALA A 4 -20.25 42.35 -3.82
C ALA A 4 -19.07 41.55 -4.44
N VAL A 5 -17.83 41.73 -3.93
CA VAL A 5 -16.61 41.17 -4.57
C VAL A 5 -15.92 40.06 -3.76
N SER A 6 -16.41 39.68 -2.57
CA SER A 6 -15.58 38.90 -1.63
C SER A 6 -15.84 37.39 -1.57
N LEU A 7 -16.83 36.81 -2.26
CA LEU A 7 -17.17 35.39 -2.09
C LEU A 7 -16.40 34.43 -3.02
N ALA A 8 -16.14 34.83 -4.27
CA ALA A 8 -15.47 33.98 -5.27
C ALA A 8 -13.97 33.74 -4.94
N GLY A 9 -13.29 34.73 -4.38
CA GLY A 9 -11.88 34.60 -3.99
C GLY A 9 -11.66 33.67 -2.79
N VAL A 10 -12.61 33.60 -1.86
CA VAL A 10 -12.52 32.73 -0.68
C VAL A 10 -12.73 31.27 -1.06
N LEU A 11 -13.65 30.97 -1.99
CA LEU A 11 -13.87 29.61 -2.46
C LEU A 11 -12.66 29.02 -3.20
N LEU A 12 -11.98 29.83 -4.01
CA LEU A 12 -10.80 29.41 -4.77
C LEU A 12 -9.57 29.16 -3.87
N ALA A 13 -9.39 29.99 -2.83
CA ALA A 13 -8.32 29.80 -1.86
C ALA A 13 -8.52 28.52 -1.02
N LEU A 14 -9.77 28.17 -0.70
CA LEU A 14 -10.09 26.93 0.01
C LEU A 14 -9.82 25.68 -0.85
N THR A 15 -10.18 25.68 -2.14
CA THR A 15 -9.89 24.53 -3.03
C THR A 15 -8.39 24.33 -3.24
N LEU A 16 -7.62 25.41 -3.41
CA LEU A 16 -6.16 25.36 -3.50
C LEU A 16 -5.50 24.82 -2.22
N ALA A 17 -5.97 25.26 -1.05
CA ALA A 17 -5.47 24.79 0.24
C ALA A 17 -5.80 23.31 0.50
N LEU A 18 -6.97 22.82 0.06
CA LEU A 18 -7.32 21.41 0.13
C LEU A 18 -6.45 20.55 -0.80
N THR A 19 -6.14 21.01 -2.02
CA THR A 19 -5.25 20.28 -2.93
C THR A 19 -3.81 20.23 -2.45
N ALA A 20 -3.29 21.30 -1.85
CA ALA A 20 -1.91 21.34 -1.36
C ALA A 20 -1.70 20.39 -0.17
N ARG A 21 -2.70 20.23 0.70
CA ARG A 21 -2.62 19.34 1.86
C ARG A 21 -2.70 17.86 1.49
N ALA A 22 -3.40 17.52 0.39
CA ALA A 22 -3.40 16.16 -0.16
C ALA A 22 -2.07 15.78 -0.83
N ALA A 23 -1.31 16.76 -1.33
CA ALA A 23 -0.02 16.54 -2.00
C ALA A 23 1.17 16.42 -1.04
N GLN A 24 1.00 16.78 0.24
CA GLN A 24 2.06 16.69 1.24
C GLN A 24 2.01 15.34 1.98
N ALA A 25 1.89 14.25 1.22
CA ALA A 25 2.27 12.93 1.71
C ALA A 25 3.77 13.00 2.06
N SER A 26 4.13 12.59 3.27
CA SER A 26 5.51 12.66 3.76
C SER A 26 6.43 11.86 2.83
N ASP A 27 7.53 12.44 2.35
CA ASP A 27 8.56 11.79 1.51
C ASP A 27 9.35 10.69 2.26
N VAL A 28 8.82 10.17 3.37
CA VAL A 28 9.48 9.13 4.14
C VAL A 28 9.20 7.80 3.44
N SER A 29 10.25 7.03 3.19
CA SER A 29 10.15 5.69 2.60
C SER A 29 10.81 4.66 3.49
N VAL A 30 10.33 3.42 3.45
CA VAL A 30 11.04 2.26 4.03
C VAL A 30 11.58 1.42 2.88
N THR A 31 12.88 1.17 2.92
CA THR A 31 13.54 0.16 2.07
C THR A 31 13.77 -1.10 2.89
N THR A 32 13.37 -2.24 2.33
CA THR A 32 13.56 -3.56 2.93
C THR A 32 14.31 -4.44 1.96
N GLU A 33 15.38 -5.08 2.41
CA GLU A 33 16.07 -6.11 1.65
C GLU A 33 15.31 -7.44 1.79
N LEU A 34 14.93 -8.02 0.65
CA LEU A 34 14.24 -9.30 0.56
C LEU A 34 15.23 -10.37 0.09
N ARG A 35 15.14 -11.56 0.70
CA ARG A 35 15.96 -12.72 0.36
C ARG A 35 15.22 -13.61 -0.65
N PRO A 36 15.93 -14.40 -1.48
CA PRO A 36 15.29 -15.47 -2.25
C PRO A 36 14.40 -16.37 -1.38
N GLY A 37 13.24 -16.74 -1.90
CA GLY A 37 12.24 -17.52 -1.17
C GLY A 37 11.20 -16.68 -0.43
N TRP A 38 10.70 -17.20 0.69
CA TRP A 38 9.62 -16.58 1.46
C TRP A 38 10.13 -15.51 2.42
N ASN A 39 9.53 -14.32 2.33
CA ASN A 39 9.74 -13.20 3.22
C ASN A 39 8.41 -12.82 3.89
N LEU A 40 8.46 -12.25 5.09
CA LEU A 40 7.29 -11.76 5.82
C LEU A 40 7.37 -10.24 5.94
N ALA A 41 6.27 -9.54 5.63
CA ALA A 41 6.17 -8.10 5.75
C ALA A 41 4.75 -7.67 6.12
N GLY A 42 4.63 -6.59 6.91
CA GLY A 42 3.36 -5.90 7.12
C GLY A 42 3.12 -4.84 6.04
N TRP A 43 1.88 -4.75 5.54
CA TRP A 43 1.46 -3.67 4.66
C TRP A 43 0.97 -2.48 5.49
N THR A 44 1.75 -1.41 5.48
CA THR A 44 1.44 -0.14 6.15
C THR A 44 1.15 1.05 5.21
N PRO A 45 1.52 1.03 3.91
CA PRO A 45 1.05 2.06 2.98
C PRO A 45 -0.47 2.06 2.84
N GLY A 46 -1.00 3.07 2.14
CA GLY A 46 -2.40 3.12 1.75
C GLY A 46 -2.83 1.95 0.88
N GLU A 47 -4.11 1.96 0.51
CA GLU A 47 -4.65 0.98 -0.44
C GLU A 47 -3.83 0.99 -1.75
N THR A 48 -3.45 -0.19 -2.25
CA THR A 48 -2.62 -0.31 -3.45
C THR A 48 -2.98 -1.56 -4.24
N ASP A 49 -3.02 -1.43 -5.56
CA ASP A 49 -3.18 -2.55 -6.48
C ASP A 49 -1.97 -3.48 -6.39
N VAL A 50 -2.21 -4.79 -6.29
CA VAL A 50 -1.16 -5.81 -6.26
C VAL A 50 -0.24 -5.74 -7.48
N ASP A 51 -0.75 -5.37 -8.66
CA ASP A 51 0.05 -5.27 -9.88
C ASP A 51 1.10 -4.16 -9.78
N MET A 52 0.86 -3.12 -8.97
CA MET A 52 1.86 -2.09 -8.69
C MET A 52 3.01 -2.64 -7.82
N VAL A 53 2.72 -3.54 -6.89
CA VAL A 53 3.75 -4.21 -6.08
C VAL A 53 4.60 -5.12 -6.95
N PHE A 54 3.98 -5.90 -7.83
CA PHE A 54 4.71 -6.71 -8.79
C PHE A 54 5.58 -5.85 -9.72
N SER A 55 5.05 -4.73 -10.22
CA SER A 55 5.81 -3.81 -11.07
C SER A 55 7.02 -3.21 -10.34
N ALA A 56 6.87 -2.86 -9.06
CA ALA A 56 7.95 -2.32 -8.23
C ALA A 56 8.99 -3.36 -7.82
N LEU A 57 8.64 -4.65 -7.81
CA LEU A 57 9.51 -5.75 -7.40
C LEU A 57 9.51 -6.86 -8.47
N PRO A 58 10.26 -6.70 -9.57
CA PRO A 58 10.25 -7.67 -10.67
C PRO A 58 10.59 -9.12 -10.31
N PRO A 59 11.44 -9.44 -9.31
CA PRO A 59 11.68 -10.83 -8.92
C PRO A 59 10.55 -11.45 -8.06
N LEU A 60 9.54 -10.67 -7.66
CA LEU A 60 8.42 -11.18 -6.86
C LEU A 60 7.49 -12.05 -7.69
N LEU A 61 7.27 -13.27 -7.24
CA LEU A 61 6.46 -14.27 -7.96
C LEU A 61 5.11 -14.53 -7.30
N ALA A 62 5.01 -14.37 -5.97
CA ALA A 62 3.74 -14.55 -5.28
C ALA A 62 3.61 -13.64 -4.05
N ILE A 63 2.37 -13.25 -3.77
CA ILE A 63 1.94 -12.57 -2.56
C ILE A 63 0.81 -13.37 -1.95
N TYR A 64 0.93 -13.73 -0.68
CA TYR A 64 -0.17 -14.24 0.13
C TYR A 64 -0.44 -13.21 1.21
N ALA A 65 -1.65 -12.66 1.22
CA ALA A 65 -2.08 -11.72 2.23
C ALA A 65 -3.05 -12.42 3.19
N TRP A 66 -2.88 -12.18 4.49
CA TRP A 66 -3.91 -12.50 5.46
C TRP A 66 -4.97 -11.41 5.47
N ASP A 67 -6.21 -11.79 5.15
CA ASP A 67 -7.38 -10.94 5.35
C ASP A 67 -7.96 -11.21 6.74
N ALA A 68 -7.82 -10.24 7.63
CA ALA A 68 -8.26 -10.36 9.02
C ALA A 68 -9.79 -10.24 9.15
N ASP A 69 -10.48 -9.58 8.22
CA ASP A 69 -11.94 -9.48 8.24
C ASP A 69 -12.58 -10.79 7.78
N GLU A 70 -12.00 -11.42 6.75
CA GLU A 70 -12.46 -12.70 6.21
C GLU A 70 -11.83 -13.92 6.89
N GLN A 71 -10.86 -13.72 7.78
CA GLN A 71 -10.09 -14.75 8.49
C GLN A 71 -9.53 -15.82 7.53
N ARG A 72 -8.95 -15.41 6.40
CA ARG A 72 -8.39 -16.32 5.40
C ARG A 72 -7.19 -15.73 4.67
N PHE A 73 -6.39 -16.61 4.08
CA PHE A 73 -5.37 -16.20 3.13
C PHE A 73 -5.96 -16.01 1.73
N THR A 74 -5.56 -14.92 1.09
CA THR A 74 -5.84 -14.65 -0.31
C THR A 74 -4.50 -14.48 -1.03
N ALA A 75 -4.40 -15.03 -2.23
CA ALA A 75 -3.14 -15.05 -2.98
C ALA A 75 -3.25 -14.27 -4.30
N ALA A 76 -2.10 -13.77 -4.74
CA ALA A 76 -1.83 -13.31 -6.08
C ALA A 76 -0.51 -13.93 -6.52
N VAL A 77 -0.51 -14.62 -7.66
CA VAL A 77 0.68 -15.25 -8.24
C VAL A 77 0.94 -14.60 -9.58
N ARG A 78 2.18 -14.28 -9.88
CA ARG A 78 2.57 -13.75 -11.19
C ARG A 78 2.68 -14.91 -12.19
N ASP A 79 1.89 -14.85 -13.26
CA ASP A 79 1.94 -15.81 -14.38
C ASP A 79 1.85 -15.07 -15.72
N GLY A 80 3.02 -14.73 -16.28
CA GLY A 80 3.11 -13.95 -17.51
C GLY A 80 2.45 -12.57 -17.38
N ALA A 81 1.44 -12.30 -18.22
CA ALA A 81 0.65 -11.06 -18.20
C ALA A 81 -0.56 -11.12 -17.26
N ASN A 82 -0.77 -12.25 -16.58
CA ASN A 82 -1.89 -12.46 -15.69
C ASN A 82 -1.43 -12.54 -14.22
N THR A 83 -2.34 -12.16 -13.34
CA THR A 83 -2.20 -12.31 -11.89
C THR A 83 -3.31 -13.22 -11.38
N PRO A 84 -3.22 -14.56 -11.59
CA PRO A 84 -4.15 -15.51 -11.02
C PRO A 84 -4.20 -15.40 -9.49
N GLY A 85 -5.39 -15.61 -8.94
CA GLY A 85 -5.66 -15.45 -7.51
C GLY A 85 -6.77 -14.44 -7.22
N GLY A 86 -7.23 -14.46 -5.98
CA GLY A 86 -8.30 -13.59 -5.49
C GLY A 86 -7.82 -12.24 -4.95
N LEU A 87 -6.52 -12.08 -4.70
CA LEU A 87 -5.98 -10.87 -4.10
C LEU A 87 -5.75 -9.82 -5.19
N LYS A 88 -6.49 -8.71 -5.11
CA LYS A 88 -6.40 -7.59 -6.07
C LYS A 88 -5.83 -6.32 -5.46
N THR A 89 -6.05 -6.16 -4.16
CA THR A 89 -5.72 -4.93 -3.46
C THR A 89 -5.07 -5.28 -2.13
N LEU A 90 -4.02 -4.55 -1.77
CA LEU A 90 -3.43 -4.54 -0.43
C LEU A 90 -3.98 -3.35 0.33
N THR A 91 -4.46 -3.59 1.54
CA THR A 91 -4.97 -2.55 2.46
C THR A 91 -4.08 -2.47 3.70
N PRO A 92 -3.95 -1.28 4.32
CA PRO A 92 -3.18 -1.14 5.55
C PRO A 92 -3.62 -2.17 6.60
N GLY A 93 -2.64 -2.82 7.25
CA GLY A 93 -2.87 -3.84 8.28
C GLY A 93 -2.85 -5.28 7.78
N MET A 94 -2.72 -5.53 6.46
CA MET A 94 -2.51 -6.89 5.96
C MET A 94 -1.09 -7.40 6.24
N GLY A 95 -0.98 -8.61 6.77
CA GLY A 95 0.28 -9.36 6.83
C GLY A 95 0.53 -10.12 5.52
N LEU A 96 1.74 -10.00 4.98
CA LEU A 96 2.12 -10.48 3.66
C LEU A 96 3.22 -11.55 3.76
N PHE A 97 3.01 -12.69 3.12
CA PHE A 97 4.09 -13.59 2.68
C PHE A 97 4.44 -13.30 1.23
N LEU A 98 5.70 -12.93 1.00
CA LEU A 98 6.23 -12.54 -0.31
C LEU A 98 7.20 -13.62 -0.79
N TYR A 99 6.92 -14.24 -1.92
CA TYR A 99 7.84 -15.20 -2.54
C TYR A 99 8.68 -14.51 -3.61
N LEU A 100 9.97 -14.35 -3.32
CA LEU A 100 10.96 -13.82 -4.25
C LEU A 100 11.61 -14.99 -5.01
N GLY A 101 11.54 -14.96 -6.34
CA GLY A 101 12.23 -15.91 -7.20
C GLY A 101 13.69 -15.55 -7.43
N GLY A 102 14.41 -16.45 -8.10
CA GLY A 102 15.83 -16.28 -8.41
C GLY A 102 16.76 -16.58 -7.23
N GLU A 103 18.02 -16.18 -7.35
CA GLU A 103 19.09 -16.48 -6.37
C GLU A 103 19.62 -15.20 -5.69
N GLU A 104 19.15 -14.02 -6.11
CA GLU A 104 19.65 -12.73 -5.64
C GLU A 104 18.67 -12.05 -4.69
N THR A 105 19.21 -11.21 -3.80
CA THR A 105 18.40 -10.34 -2.94
C THR A 105 17.81 -9.19 -3.75
N ALA A 106 16.66 -8.67 -3.31
CA ALA A 106 16.03 -7.50 -3.91
C ALA A 106 15.72 -6.43 -2.87
N GLU A 107 15.97 -5.17 -3.21
CA GLU A 107 15.54 -4.05 -2.39
C GLU A 107 14.11 -3.65 -2.77
N TRP A 108 13.24 -3.57 -1.77
CA TRP A 108 11.87 -3.12 -1.94
C TRP A 108 11.65 -1.83 -1.16
N THR A 109 11.54 -0.72 -1.90
CA THR A 109 11.23 0.60 -1.33
C THR A 109 9.75 0.89 -1.47
N ARG A 110 9.11 1.27 -0.37
CA ARG A 110 7.70 1.65 -0.33
C ARG A 110 7.49 2.93 0.49
N PRO A 111 6.44 3.72 0.21
CA PRO A 111 6.10 4.87 1.04
C PRO A 111 5.94 4.44 2.51
N HIS A 112 6.60 5.17 3.39
CA HIS A 112 6.32 5.11 4.82
C HIS A 112 5.25 6.16 5.11
N VAL A 113 4.18 5.75 5.77
CA VAL A 113 3.21 6.70 6.31
C VAL A 113 3.59 6.90 7.77
N PRO A 114 4.35 7.96 8.14
CA PRO A 114 4.89 8.13 9.50
C PRO A 114 3.80 8.31 10.56
N GLU A 115 2.59 8.72 10.16
CA GLU A 115 1.41 8.74 11.01
C GLU A 115 0.60 7.43 10.94
N SER A 116 1.22 6.31 10.56
CA SER A 116 0.54 5.04 10.24
C SER A 116 -0.59 4.79 11.22
N LEU A 117 -1.79 4.92 10.66
CA LEU A 117 -3.08 4.78 11.30
C LEU A 117 -3.05 3.64 12.30
N ARG A 118 -3.67 3.84 13.47
CA ARG A 118 -3.94 2.80 14.46
C ARG A 118 -4.32 1.51 13.72
N VAL A 119 -3.43 0.52 13.71
CA VAL A 119 -3.73 -0.82 13.19
C VAL A 119 -4.78 -1.40 14.13
N SER A 120 -5.97 -1.62 13.59
CA SER A 120 -7.06 -2.23 14.34
C SER A 120 -6.98 -3.73 14.12
N LEU A 121 -6.92 -4.49 15.20
CA LEU A 121 -6.95 -5.94 15.13
C LEU A 121 -8.40 -6.41 15.05
N ALA A 122 -8.66 -7.37 14.18
CA ALA A 122 -9.94 -8.07 14.13
C ALA A 122 -10.02 -9.09 15.29
N PRO A 123 -11.22 -9.42 15.77
CA PRO A 123 -11.41 -10.59 16.64
C PRO A 123 -10.88 -11.86 15.95
N GLY A 124 -10.06 -12.65 16.65
CA GLY A 124 -9.49 -13.89 16.12
C GLY A 124 -8.01 -13.79 15.80
N TRP A 125 -7.57 -14.49 14.75
CA TRP A 125 -6.16 -14.50 14.36
C TRP A 125 -5.82 -13.28 13.52
N ASN A 126 -4.67 -12.68 13.80
CA ASN A 126 -4.17 -11.50 13.09
C ASN A 126 -2.72 -11.78 12.67
N LEU A 127 -2.40 -11.37 11.46
CA LEU A 127 -1.04 -11.28 10.94
C LEU A 127 -0.88 -9.86 10.42
N VAL A 128 -0.01 -9.08 11.07
CA VAL A 128 0.21 -7.65 10.81
C VAL A 128 1.71 -7.34 10.75
#